data_AF-A0A973R1J0-F1
#
_entry.id   AF-A0A973R1J0-F1
#
_cell.length_a   1.000
_cell.length_b   1.000
_cell.length_c   1.000
_cell.angle_alpha   90.00
_cell.angle_beta   90.00
_cell.angle_gamma   90.00
#
_symmetry.space_group_name_H-M   'P 1'
#
loop_
_entity.id
_entity.type
_entity.pdbx_description
1 polymer ?
#
loop_
_entity_poly.entity_id
_entity_poly.type
_entity_poly.pdbx_seq_one_letter_code
_entity_poly.pdbx_strand_id
1 'polypeptide(L)'
;MGPLEAHDGPARLDLGPLKQRIVLGLLLCRANKTVAVSELSDALWDDEPPVTARKNLATYVSALRRTLRLGFEGDGAKAGASRGRLSHRGPGYVLEVEAEQVDVLAFDRFAAAGRGAARRGDTVAAARDLGRAVRLWRGPALAELQEVPAIAAEAEKLTDRYLAAYEDWVEAELALGRHAELVEDLAELVRDNPFRERLRHAQMLALYRCGRQAEALAQFDAMRLRLARDLGLRPSPVLARLYEAILAADRNLLPEPAGRQKLQARSTGAPTRLFRDLDDFTGRGSDLRRLLAALGAAGPGRIAVITGPVGIGKTALAAHCAHRLGDRFPGGRVAVRLRAPDGGALPAPAVLGELLRGVGTVGALPRGTEARAALLREHTAGGRTLFVLDDVASGSQASSILALVGDSSLILTARRLLGAVDSAVHVRLGALAIQESLALLERIIGPQRIAADPGAARRLMEFCDGLPLAVRIVGLKLAGLRHLTLARYAGRLADEDRRLDELAVGGLDIRPRLAAAYRDLEREDQRILRYLAGTGRGEFSAADVSVVSGAGGVHAERAVERLVEANFVVVGGGRPAGIGALGFDASGPAGFEPGFPEVELHSQIPDQYFSIPTLIQLFLRAPGPR
;
A
#
# COMPACT_ATOMS: atom_id res chain seq x y z
N MET A 1 22.22 -13.53 -25.84
CA MET A 1 23.02 -12.70 -24.93
C MET A 1 23.38 -13.52 -23.70
N GLY A 2 24.65 -13.56 -23.35
CA GLY A 2 25.21 -14.45 -22.34
C GLY A 2 26.73 -14.57 -22.57
N PRO A 3 27.36 -15.71 -22.28
CA PRO A 3 28.73 -15.97 -22.67
C PRO A 3 28.96 -15.76 -24.18
N LEU A 4 30.17 -15.35 -24.57
CA LEU A 4 30.50 -15.09 -25.97
C LEU A 4 30.62 -16.41 -26.74
N GLU A 5 29.65 -16.65 -27.62
CA GLU A 5 29.58 -17.84 -28.46
C GLU A 5 29.26 -17.44 -29.91
N ALA A 6 29.85 -18.13 -30.88
CA ALA A 6 29.54 -17.98 -32.29
C ALA A 6 29.26 -19.36 -32.89
N HIS A 7 28.27 -19.41 -33.78
CA HIS A 7 27.82 -20.65 -34.39
C HIS A 7 27.77 -20.54 -35.92
N ASP A 8 28.13 -21.63 -36.59
CA ASP A 8 27.88 -21.87 -38.01
C ASP A 8 26.84 -22.98 -38.13
N GLY A 9 25.56 -22.59 -38.25
CA GLY A 9 24.45 -23.53 -38.14
C GLY A 9 24.49 -24.24 -36.77
N PRO A 10 24.57 -25.58 -36.70
CA PRO A 10 24.67 -26.29 -35.44
C PRO A 10 26.08 -26.29 -34.83
N ALA A 11 27.13 -25.95 -35.57
CA ALA A 11 28.52 -26.07 -35.12
C ALA A 11 28.98 -24.82 -34.35
N ARG A 12 29.53 -24.99 -33.15
CA ARG A 12 30.17 -23.91 -32.38
C ARG A 12 31.56 -23.63 -32.93
N LEU A 13 31.87 -22.35 -33.14
CA LEU A 13 33.15 -21.88 -33.65
C LEU A 13 34.15 -21.62 -32.50
N ASP A 14 35.42 -21.93 -32.73
CA ASP A 14 36.51 -21.54 -31.83
C ASP A 14 36.90 -20.09 -32.09
N LEU A 15 36.59 -19.22 -31.14
CA LEU A 15 36.85 -17.78 -31.20
C LEU A 15 38.29 -17.40 -30.86
N GLY A 16 39.14 -18.38 -30.54
CA GLY A 16 40.56 -18.19 -30.30
C GLY A 16 40.88 -17.58 -28.92
N PRO A 17 42.10 -17.01 -28.77
CA PRO A 17 42.62 -16.52 -27.49
C PRO A 17 41.81 -15.37 -26.87
N LEU A 18 42.01 -15.15 -25.56
CA LEU A 18 41.30 -14.13 -24.77
C LEU A 18 41.28 -12.74 -25.42
N LYS A 19 42.44 -12.24 -25.87
CA LYS A 19 42.55 -10.92 -26.51
C LYS A 19 41.74 -10.81 -27.81
N GLN A 20 41.66 -11.90 -28.59
CA GLN A 20 40.83 -11.94 -29.79
C GLN A 20 39.33 -11.89 -29.44
N ARG A 21 38.93 -12.59 -28.38
CA ARG A 21 37.55 -12.60 -27.86
C ARG A 21 37.14 -11.24 -27.29
N ILE A 22 38.03 -10.52 -26.62
CA ILE A 22 37.81 -9.16 -26.12
C ILE A 22 37.47 -8.20 -27.28
N VAL A 23 38.28 -8.21 -28.35
CA VAL A 23 38.04 -7.38 -29.54
C VAL A 23 36.68 -7.69 -30.16
N LEU A 24 36.35 -8.98 -30.31
CA LEU A 24 35.06 -9.39 -30.86
C LEU A 24 33.89 -8.96 -29.96
N GLY A 25 34.01 -9.13 -28.64
CA GLY A 25 33.00 -8.72 -27.67
C GLY A 25 32.67 -7.23 -27.77
N LEU A 26 33.69 -6.36 -27.81
CA LEU A 26 33.50 -4.91 -27.95
C LEU A 26 32.87 -4.53 -29.30
N LEU A 27 33.32 -5.15 -30.40
CA LEU A 27 32.73 -4.92 -31.72
C LEU A 27 31.27 -5.38 -31.81
N LEU A 28 30.90 -6.46 -31.14
CA LEU A 28 29.52 -6.96 -31.10
C LEU A 28 28.60 -6.11 -30.22
N CYS A 29 29.08 -5.65 -29.06
CA CYS A 29 28.35 -4.69 -28.22
C CYS A 29 28.04 -3.38 -28.96
N ARG A 30 28.93 -3.01 -29.90
CA ARG A 30 28.78 -1.82 -30.77
C ARG A 30 28.65 -2.19 -32.24
N ALA A 31 27.92 -3.27 -32.52
CA ALA A 31 27.67 -3.71 -33.89
C ALA A 31 27.14 -2.57 -34.76
N ASN A 32 27.61 -2.51 -36.01
CA ASN A 32 27.29 -1.47 -37.00
C ASN A 32 27.77 -0.05 -36.61
N LYS A 33 28.62 0.11 -35.58
CA LYS A 33 29.26 1.38 -35.19
C LYS A 33 30.79 1.25 -35.22
N THR A 34 31.48 2.38 -35.40
CA THR A 34 32.94 2.42 -35.38
C THR A 34 33.46 2.38 -33.94
N VAL A 35 34.33 1.41 -33.65
CA VAL A 35 35.10 1.34 -32.41
C VAL A 35 36.53 1.76 -32.71
N ALA A 36 37.03 2.78 -31.99
CA ALA A 36 38.34 3.37 -32.25
C ALA A 36 39.46 2.37 -31.95
N VAL A 37 40.56 2.45 -32.70
CA VAL A 37 41.76 1.63 -32.44
C VAL A 37 42.35 1.90 -31.06
N SER A 38 42.28 3.14 -30.57
CA SER A 38 42.72 3.50 -29.21
C SER A 38 41.90 2.74 -28.17
N GLU A 39 40.57 2.82 -28.23
CA GLU A 39 39.69 2.12 -27.29
C GLU A 39 39.87 0.60 -27.29
N LEU A 40 40.06 0.00 -28.49
CA LEU A 40 40.38 -1.42 -28.59
C LEU A 40 41.77 -1.75 -28.03
N SER A 41 42.71 -0.81 -28.06
CA SER A 41 44.04 -1.02 -27.50
C SER A 41 44.01 -0.89 -25.98
N ASP A 42 43.35 0.13 -25.46
CA ASP A 42 43.19 0.38 -24.02
C ASP A 42 42.50 -0.83 -23.36
N ALA A 43 41.46 -1.40 -23.98
CA ALA A 43 40.78 -2.58 -23.45
C ALA A 43 41.63 -3.88 -23.47
N LEU A 44 42.74 -3.93 -24.22
CA LEU A 44 43.59 -5.12 -24.36
C LEU A 44 44.88 -5.07 -23.55
N TRP A 45 45.35 -3.87 -23.23
CA TRP A 45 46.66 -3.63 -22.62
C TRP A 45 46.62 -2.54 -21.52
N ASP A 46 45.42 -2.09 -21.13
CA ASP A 46 45.22 -0.98 -20.19
C ASP A 46 46.06 0.25 -20.60
N ASP A 47 46.79 0.86 -19.67
CA ASP A 47 47.63 2.05 -19.92
C ASP A 47 49.03 1.72 -20.48
N GLU A 48 49.37 0.44 -20.73
CA GLU A 48 50.69 0.02 -21.20
C GLU A 48 50.65 -0.77 -22.53
N PRO A 49 50.22 -0.15 -23.65
CA PRO A 49 50.22 -0.80 -24.95
C PRO A 49 51.66 -1.03 -25.47
N PRO A 50 51.99 -2.24 -25.96
CA PRO A 50 53.29 -2.47 -26.59
C PRO A 50 53.40 -1.67 -27.90
N VAL A 51 54.64 -1.36 -28.32
CA VAL A 51 54.92 -0.66 -29.60
C VAL A 51 54.28 -1.37 -30.81
N THR A 52 54.07 -2.69 -30.70
CA THR A 52 53.42 -3.54 -31.72
C THR A 52 51.90 -3.67 -31.60
N ALA A 53 51.24 -2.93 -30.70
CA ALA A 53 49.80 -3.05 -30.41
C ALA A 53 48.92 -2.98 -31.67
N ARG A 54 49.16 -2.00 -32.56
CA ARG A 54 48.41 -1.87 -33.83
C ARG A 54 48.56 -3.10 -34.74
N LYS A 55 49.77 -3.67 -34.83
CA LYS A 55 50.05 -4.87 -35.64
C LYS A 55 49.38 -6.11 -35.05
N ASN A 56 49.39 -6.24 -33.71
CA ASN A 56 48.72 -7.32 -33.01
C ASN A 56 47.19 -7.24 -33.17
N LEU A 57 46.62 -6.02 -33.07
CA LEU A 57 45.20 -5.80 -33.29
C LEU A 57 44.77 -6.19 -34.71
N ALA A 58 45.54 -5.80 -35.74
CA ALA A 58 45.29 -6.22 -37.12
C ALA A 58 45.36 -7.75 -37.29
N THR A 59 46.23 -8.42 -36.54
CA THR A 59 46.35 -9.88 -36.53
C THR A 59 45.09 -10.53 -35.93
N TYR A 60 44.61 -10.03 -34.78
CA TYR A 60 43.36 -10.52 -34.18
C TYR A 60 42.15 -10.29 -35.11
N VAL A 61 42.06 -9.11 -35.74
CA VAL A 61 41.00 -8.81 -36.72
C VAL A 61 41.06 -9.75 -37.93
N SER A 62 42.26 -10.04 -38.45
CA SER A 62 42.45 -10.98 -39.57
C SER A 62 42.04 -12.41 -39.18
N ALA A 63 42.38 -12.86 -37.97
CA ALA A 63 41.94 -14.14 -37.44
C ALA A 63 40.41 -14.21 -37.30
N LEU A 64 39.78 -13.16 -36.76
CA LEU A 64 38.31 -13.06 -36.65
C LEU A 64 37.62 -13.12 -38.02
N ARG A 65 38.15 -12.42 -39.04
CA ARG A 65 37.62 -12.49 -40.41
C ARG A 65 37.61 -13.92 -40.94
N ARG A 66 38.70 -14.66 -40.72
CA ARG A 66 38.83 -16.06 -41.15
C ARG A 66 37.86 -16.97 -40.39
N THR A 67 37.85 -16.89 -39.07
CA THR A 67 37.00 -17.74 -38.20
C THR A 67 35.51 -17.53 -38.48
N LEU A 68 35.07 -16.28 -38.61
CA LEU A 68 33.67 -15.93 -38.79
C LEU A 68 33.24 -15.84 -40.27
N ARG A 69 34.15 -16.10 -41.21
CA ARG A 69 33.97 -15.95 -42.66
C ARG A 69 33.39 -14.57 -43.04
N LEU A 70 33.93 -13.51 -42.44
CA LEU A 70 33.53 -12.13 -42.68
C LEU A 70 34.29 -11.57 -43.90
N GLY A 71 33.58 -10.84 -44.76
CA GLY A 71 34.18 -10.19 -45.94
C GLY A 71 35.04 -8.96 -45.59
N PHE A 72 35.90 -8.54 -46.53
CA PHE A 72 36.70 -7.30 -46.45
C PHE A 72 36.25 -6.25 -47.49
N GLU A 73 36.73 -5.00 -47.38
CA GLU A 73 36.53 -3.97 -48.40
C GLU A 73 37.19 -4.40 -49.72
N GLY A 74 36.43 -4.43 -50.81
CA GLY A 74 36.92 -4.77 -52.15
C GLY A 74 36.73 -6.24 -52.58
N ASP A 75 36.21 -7.11 -51.71
CA ASP A 75 35.79 -8.45 -52.13
C ASP A 75 34.52 -8.34 -52.99
N GLY A 76 34.67 -8.40 -54.31
CA GLY A 76 33.59 -8.60 -55.29
C GLY A 76 32.97 -10.00 -55.21
N ALA A 77 32.86 -10.58 -54.00
CA ALA A 77 32.39 -11.93 -53.78
C ALA A 77 30.85 -11.99 -53.90
N LYS A 78 30.40 -12.92 -54.76
CA LYS A 78 29.02 -13.20 -55.18
C LYS A 78 28.01 -13.10 -54.03
N ALA A 79 26.88 -12.45 -54.34
CA ALA A 79 25.76 -12.07 -53.49
C ALA A 79 24.94 -13.22 -52.83
N GLY A 80 25.59 -14.25 -52.28
CA GLY A 80 24.90 -15.43 -51.74
C GLY A 80 25.17 -15.81 -50.29
N ALA A 81 26.26 -15.36 -49.65
CA ALA A 81 26.65 -15.98 -48.37
C ALA A 81 27.56 -15.14 -47.42
N SER A 82 27.58 -13.81 -47.50
CA SER A 82 28.37 -13.03 -46.52
C SER A 82 27.64 -12.94 -45.18
N ARG A 83 28.26 -13.46 -44.10
CA ARG A 83 27.74 -13.44 -42.72
C ARG A 83 27.95 -12.13 -41.95
N GLY A 84 28.40 -11.10 -42.66
CA GLY A 84 28.84 -9.81 -42.12
C GLY A 84 30.17 -9.36 -42.74
N ARG A 85 30.54 -8.10 -42.49
CA ARG A 85 31.76 -7.47 -43.01
C ARG A 85 32.49 -6.77 -41.86
N LEU A 86 33.79 -7.05 -41.70
CA LEU A 86 34.64 -6.39 -40.71
C LEU A 86 35.62 -5.46 -41.42
N SER A 87 35.27 -4.18 -41.54
CA SER A 87 36.03 -3.16 -42.26
C SER A 87 36.75 -2.21 -41.31
N HIS A 88 37.82 -1.57 -41.79
CA HIS A 88 38.48 -0.47 -41.10
C HIS A 88 37.93 0.86 -41.64
N ARG A 89 37.18 1.62 -40.84
CA ARG A 89 36.58 2.90 -41.25
C ARG A 89 37.08 4.03 -40.35
N GLY A 90 37.75 5.02 -40.96
CA GLY A 90 38.30 6.17 -40.23
C GLY A 90 39.34 5.73 -39.18
N PRO A 91 39.22 6.12 -37.90
CA PRO A 91 40.18 5.79 -36.85
C PRO A 91 39.96 4.41 -36.20
N GLY A 92 39.12 3.54 -36.78
CA GLY A 92 38.61 2.36 -36.08
C GLY A 92 38.13 1.21 -36.96
N TYR A 93 37.60 0.19 -36.29
CA TYR A 93 36.99 -0.98 -36.93
C TYR A 93 35.46 -0.95 -36.77
N VAL A 94 34.76 -1.43 -37.79
CA VAL A 94 33.30 -1.60 -37.81
C VAL A 94 32.99 -3.04 -38.17
N LEU A 95 32.19 -3.70 -37.34
CA LEU A 95 31.58 -4.99 -37.65
C LEU A 95 30.16 -4.75 -38.17
N GLU A 96 29.99 -4.86 -39.49
CA GLU A 96 28.70 -4.78 -40.18
C GLU A 96 28.03 -6.16 -40.16
N VAL A 97 26.87 -6.25 -39.53
CA VAL A 97 26.09 -7.48 -39.34
C VAL A 97 24.60 -7.18 -39.40
N GLU A 98 23.84 -8.13 -39.93
CA GLU A 98 22.38 -8.09 -39.95
C GLU A 98 21.80 -8.32 -38.56
N ALA A 99 20.57 -7.84 -38.33
CA ALA A 99 19.95 -7.88 -37.02
C ALA A 99 19.75 -9.31 -36.48
N GLU A 100 19.59 -10.30 -37.35
CA GLU A 100 19.42 -11.72 -36.99
C GLU A 100 20.73 -12.43 -36.65
N GLN A 101 21.88 -11.84 -36.99
CA GLN A 101 23.19 -12.48 -36.82
C GLN A 101 23.77 -12.26 -35.43
N VAL A 102 23.24 -11.30 -34.67
CA VAL A 102 23.72 -10.96 -33.32
C VAL A 102 22.55 -10.84 -32.36
N ASP A 103 22.61 -11.59 -31.26
CA ASP A 103 21.55 -11.63 -30.23
C ASP A 103 21.16 -10.23 -29.72
N VAL A 104 22.12 -9.31 -29.55
CA VAL A 104 21.87 -7.94 -29.06
C VAL A 104 20.99 -7.16 -30.04
N LEU A 105 21.26 -7.26 -31.34
CA LEU A 105 20.47 -6.58 -32.38
C LEU A 105 19.08 -7.22 -32.51
N ALA A 106 19.00 -8.55 -32.45
CA ALA A 106 17.74 -9.28 -32.44
C ALA A 106 16.88 -8.90 -31.23
N PHE A 107 17.49 -8.82 -30.03
CA PHE A 107 16.86 -8.36 -28.80
C PHE A 107 16.29 -6.96 -28.95
N ASP A 108 17.07 -6.03 -29.50
CA ASP A 108 16.62 -4.64 -29.68
C ASP A 108 15.44 -4.52 -30.61
N ARG A 109 15.46 -5.27 -31.71
CA ARG A 109 14.35 -5.33 -32.64
C ARG A 109 13.09 -5.88 -31.98
N PHE A 110 13.19 -7.00 -31.26
CA PHE A 110 12.04 -7.62 -30.59
C PHE A 110 11.49 -6.74 -29.46
N ALA A 111 12.37 -6.14 -28.66
CA ALA A 111 11.98 -5.22 -27.59
C ALA A 111 11.31 -3.95 -28.14
N ALA A 112 11.83 -3.40 -29.26
CA ALA A 112 11.19 -2.27 -29.93
C ALA A 112 9.83 -2.63 -30.54
N ALA A 113 9.72 -3.79 -31.19
CA ALA A 113 8.46 -4.27 -31.77
C ALA A 113 7.39 -4.47 -30.68
N GLY A 114 7.75 -5.12 -29.57
CA GLY A 114 6.84 -5.37 -28.46
C GLY A 114 6.42 -4.10 -27.72
N ARG A 115 7.34 -3.16 -27.46
CA ARG A 115 6.96 -1.82 -26.95
C ARG A 115 6.06 -1.06 -27.93
N GLY A 116 6.30 -1.19 -29.23
CA GLY A 116 5.44 -0.63 -30.27
C GLY A 116 4.02 -1.21 -30.23
N ALA A 117 3.90 -2.52 -30.04
CA ALA A 117 2.61 -3.20 -29.87
C ALA A 117 1.88 -2.75 -28.60
N ALA A 118 2.59 -2.64 -27.47
CA ALA A 118 2.04 -2.14 -26.22
C ALA A 118 1.47 -0.72 -26.35
N ARG A 119 2.17 0.19 -27.04
CA ARG A 119 1.68 1.56 -27.32
C ARG A 119 0.40 1.59 -28.16
N ARG A 120 0.16 0.56 -28.98
CA ARG A 120 -1.06 0.41 -29.78
C ARG A 120 -2.19 -0.32 -29.04
N GLY A 121 -1.96 -0.76 -27.80
CA GLY A 121 -2.93 -1.54 -27.02
C GLY A 121 -3.01 -3.02 -27.39
N ASP A 122 -2.11 -3.53 -28.23
CA ASP A 122 -2.05 -4.96 -28.57
C ASP A 122 -1.18 -5.71 -27.55
N THR A 123 -1.80 -6.09 -26.43
CA THR A 123 -1.12 -6.79 -25.34
C THR A 123 -0.59 -8.17 -25.74
N VAL A 124 -1.27 -8.87 -26.66
CA VAL A 124 -0.86 -10.21 -27.10
C VAL A 124 0.41 -10.14 -27.93
N ALA A 125 0.48 -9.22 -28.90
CA ALA A 125 1.69 -9.01 -29.68
C ALA A 125 2.84 -8.47 -28.81
N ALA A 126 2.54 -7.59 -27.86
CA ALA A 126 3.52 -7.08 -26.91
C ALA A 126 4.17 -8.21 -26.09
N ALA A 127 3.36 -9.06 -25.45
CA ALA A 127 3.84 -10.21 -24.68
C ALA A 127 4.66 -11.19 -25.54
N ARG A 128 4.19 -11.50 -26.75
CA ARG A 128 4.90 -12.39 -27.68
C ARG A 128 6.28 -11.86 -28.05
N ASP A 129 6.37 -10.60 -28.48
CA ASP A 129 7.60 -10.03 -29.02
C ASP A 129 8.59 -9.67 -27.91
N LEU A 130 8.13 -9.12 -26.77
CA LEU A 130 8.98 -8.93 -25.59
C LEU A 130 9.48 -10.26 -25.02
N GLY A 131 8.63 -11.29 -24.97
CA GLY A 131 9.03 -12.63 -24.54
C GLY A 131 10.10 -13.25 -25.45
N ARG A 132 10.09 -12.96 -26.76
CA ARG A 132 11.19 -13.36 -27.66
C ARG A 132 12.49 -12.65 -27.32
N ALA A 133 12.44 -11.37 -26.97
CA ALA A 133 13.61 -10.62 -26.53
C ALA A 133 14.18 -11.21 -25.22
N VAL A 134 13.34 -11.38 -24.19
CA VAL A 134 13.73 -11.92 -22.88
C VAL A 134 14.41 -13.29 -23.01
N ARG A 135 13.88 -14.20 -23.84
CA ARG A 135 14.47 -15.54 -24.06
C ARG A 135 15.84 -15.56 -24.74
N LEU A 136 16.26 -14.44 -25.36
CA LEU A 136 17.63 -14.34 -25.88
C LEU A 136 18.64 -14.17 -24.75
N TRP A 137 18.22 -13.81 -23.53
CA TRP A 137 19.10 -13.76 -22.37
C TRP A 137 19.31 -15.16 -21.80
N ARG A 138 20.56 -15.60 -21.77
CA ARG A 138 21.00 -16.93 -21.29
C ARG A 138 21.82 -16.85 -19.99
N GLY A 139 21.97 -15.66 -19.42
CA GLY A 139 22.81 -15.39 -18.25
C GLY A 139 23.63 -14.10 -18.41
N PRO A 140 24.54 -13.80 -17.45
CA PRO A 140 25.35 -12.59 -17.47
C PRO A 140 26.09 -12.42 -18.81
N ALA A 141 25.94 -11.24 -19.43
CA ALA A 141 26.52 -10.95 -20.73
C ALA A 141 28.05 -10.92 -20.66
N LEU A 142 28.72 -11.63 -21.57
CA LEU A 142 30.18 -11.71 -21.67
C LEU A 142 30.86 -12.06 -20.34
N ALA A 143 30.22 -12.92 -19.53
CA ALA A 143 30.63 -13.25 -18.15
C ALA A 143 32.13 -13.56 -18.02
N GLU A 144 32.67 -14.28 -18.99
CA GLU A 144 34.07 -14.70 -19.01
C GLU A 144 35.08 -13.62 -19.41
N LEU A 145 34.60 -12.44 -19.80
CA LEU A 145 35.40 -11.29 -20.24
C LEU A 145 35.19 -10.04 -19.34
N GLN A 146 34.41 -10.15 -18.26
CA GLN A 146 34.05 -9.02 -17.40
C GLN A 146 35.21 -8.48 -16.54
N GLU A 147 36.36 -9.16 -16.49
CA GLU A 147 37.57 -8.60 -15.89
C GLU A 147 38.08 -7.35 -16.64
N VAL A 148 37.71 -7.20 -17.91
CA VAL A 148 38.04 -6.02 -18.72
C VAL A 148 37.01 -4.90 -18.45
N PRO A 149 37.42 -3.72 -17.92
CA PRO A 149 36.48 -2.66 -17.51
C PRO A 149 35.55 -2.18 -18.63
N ALA A 150 36.07 -2.05 -19.86
CA ALA A 150 35.27 -1.66 -21.01
C ALA A 150 34.16 -2.67 -21.34
N ILE A 151 34.42 -3.97 -21.15
CA ILE A 151 33.42 -5.02 -21.35
C ILE A 151 32.43 -5.06 -20.20
N ALA A 152 32.89 -4.93 -18.94
CA ALA A 152 32.02 -4.87 -17.78
C ALA A 152 30.97 -3.75 -17.91
N ALA A 153 31.40 -2.56 -18.36
CA ALA A 153 30.50 -1.43 -18.60
C ALA A 153 29.46 -1.70 -19.71
N GLU A 154 29.84 -2.40 -20.79
CA GLU A 154 28.87 -2.78 -21.83
C GLU A 154 27.93 -3.92 -21.35
N ALA A 155 28.43 -4.86 -20.54
CA ALA A 155 27.64 -5.93 -19.94
C ALA A 155 26.58 -5.39 -18.95
N GLU A 156 26.93 -4.37 -18.15
CA GLU A 156 26.01 -3.67 -17.26
C GLU A 156 24.89 -2.98 -18.04
N LYS A 157 25.23 -2.24 -19.10
CA LYS A 157 24.23 -1.63 -20.01
C LYS A 157 23.30 -2.68 -20.61
N LEU A 158 23.83 -3.82 -21.03
CA LEU A 158 23.02 -4.92 -21.57
C LEU A 158 22.09 -5.52 -20.51
N THR A 159 22.58 -5.66 -19.27
CA THR A 159 21.78 -6.12 -18.13
C THR A 159 20.63 -5.17 -17.83
N ASP A 160 20.89 -3.85 -17.81
CA ASP A 160 19.85 -2.84 -17.61
C ASP A 160 18.78 -2.86 -18.69
N ARG A 161 19.19 -3.04 -19.96
CA ARG A 161 18.28 -3.17 -21.09
C ARG A 161 17.44 -4.44 -21.00
N TYR A 162 18.05 -5.56 -20.61
CA TYR A 162 17.36 -6.81 -20.35
C TYR A 162 16.30 -6.64 -19.26
N LEU A 163 16.68 -6.09 -18.10
CA LEU A 163 15.76 -5.87 -16.98
C LEU A 163 14.58 -4.96 -17.38
N ALA A 164 14.84 -3.90 -18.14
CA ALA A 164 13.78 -3.03 -18.64
C ALA A 164 12.82 -3.78 -19.60
N ALA A 165 13.34 -4.60 -20.51
CA ALA A 165 12.50 -5.41 -21.40
C ALA A 165 11.73 -6.51 -20.64
N TYR A 166 12.33 -7.06 -19.58
CA TYR A 166 11.69 -8.03 -18.71
C TYR A 166 10.53 -7.40 -17.92
N GLU A 167 10.74 -6.20 -17.36
CA GLU A 167 9.67 -5.41 -16.73
C GLU A 167 8.50 -5.18 -17.70
N ASP A 168 8.79 -4.72 -18.92
CA ASP A 168 7.77 -4.50 -19.96
C ASP A 168 7.05 -5.83 -20.34
N TRP A 169 7.78 -6.94 -20.43
CA TRP A 169 7.21 -8.26 -20.74
C TRP A 169 6.25 -8.73 -19.64
N VAL A 170 6.68 -8.65 -18.38
CA VAL A 170 5.88 -9.04 -17.22
C VAL A 170 4.63 -8.18 -17.09
N GLU A 171 4.71 -6.87 -17.35
CA GLU A 171 3.54 -5.99 -17.38
C GLU A 171 2.52 -6.45 -18.43
N ALA A 172 2.98 -6.88 -19.62
CA ALA A 172 2.13 -7.44 -20.66
C ALA A 172 1.51 -8.80 -20.27
N GLU A 173 2.29 -9.72 -19.69
CA GLU A 173 1.79 -11.02 -19.23
C GLU A 173 0.77 -10.88 -18.08
N LEU A 174 1.02 -9.95 -17.15
CA LEU A 174 0.06 -9.58 -16.11
C LEU A 174 -1.23 -9.04 -16.73
N ALA A 175 -1.16 -8.17 -17.74
CA ALA A 175 -2.36 -7.68 -18.43
C ALA A 175 -3.14 -8.80 -19.14
N LEU A 176 -2.47 -9.86 -19.61
CA LEU A 176 -3.10 -11.07 -20.15
C LEU A 176 -3.64 -12.04 -19.09
N GLY A 177 -3.44 -11.74 -17.80
CA GLY A 177 -3.89 -12.57 -16.70
C GLY A 177 -3.00 -13.79 -16.43
N ARG A 178 -1.78 -13.88 -16.98
CA ARG A 178 -0.85 -15.00 -16.77
C ARG A 178 0.04 -14.77 -15.55
N HIS A 179 -0.58 -14.50 -14.41
CA HIS A 179 0.12 -14.06 -13.20
C HIS A 179 0.76 -15.20 -12.39
N ALA A 180 0.22 -16.42 -12.46
CA ALA A 180 0.72 -17.56 -11.69
C ALA A 180 2.11 -18.02 -12.13
N GLU A 181 2.36 -18.02 -13.44
CA GLU A 181 3.63 -18.45 -14.06
C GLU A 181 4.80 -17.49 -13.73
N LEU A 182 4.52 -16.25 -13.33
CA LEU A 182 5.53 -15.21 -13.13
C LEU A 182 6.08 -15.12 -11.69
N VAL A 183 5.43 -15.78 -10.72
CA VAL A 183 5.72 -15.53 -9.30
C VAL A 183 7.12 -15.98 -8.91
N GLU A 184 7.57 -17.13 -9.40
CA GLU A 184 8.89 -17.70 -9.07
C GLU A 184 10.01 -16.91 -9.75
N ASP A 185 9.90 -16.69 -11.06
CA ASP A 185 10.89 -15.94 -11.85
C ASP A 185 11.07 -14.50 -11.32
N LEU A 186 9.97 -13.84 -10.93
CA LEU A 186 10.03 -12.51 -10.32
C LEU A 186 10.72 -12.53 -8.95
N ALA A 187 10.56 -13.60 -8.17
CA ALA A 187 11.18 -13.70 -6.86
C ALA A 187 12.71 -13.78 -6.93
N GLU A 188 13.25 -14.43 -7.96
CA GLU A 188 14.68 -14.46 -8.22
C GLU A 188 15.21 -13.09 -8.63
N LEU A 189 14.59 -12.45 -9.64
CA LEU A 189 15.05 -11.14 -10.12
C LEU A 189 14.94 -10.03 -9.06
N VAL A 190 13.91 -10.05 -8.20
CA VAL A 190 13.77 -9.10 -7.09
C VAL A 190 14.84 -9.32 -6.01
N ARG A 191 15.32 -10.55 -5.82
CA ARG A 191 16.40 -10.85 -4.87
C ARG A 191 17.71 -10.23 -5.34
N ASP A 192 18.01 -10.36 -6.63
CA ASP A 192 19.24 -9.87 -7.24
C ASP A 192 19.20 -8.36 -7.51
N ASN A 193 18.01 -7.79 -7.69
CA ASN A 193 17.80 -6.36 -7.98
C ASN A 193 16.90 -5.71 -6.91
N PRO A 194 17.35 -5.66 -5.64
CA PRO A 194 16.49 -5.38 -4.52
C PRO A 194 15.88 -3.98 -4.52
N PHE A 195 16.51 -3.01 -5.21
CA PHE A 195 16.08 -1.61 -5.30
C PHE A 195 15.27 -1.28 -6.56
N ARG A 196 15.07 -2.22 -7.49
CA ARG A 196 14.21 -1.98 -8.67
C ARG A 196 12.74 -2.10 -8.31
N GLU A 197 12.11 -0.95 -8.07
CA GLU A 197 10.71 -0.88 -7.64
C GLU A 197 9.71 -1.44 -8.67
N ARG A 198 9.98 -1.36 -9.98
CA ARG A 198 9.09 -1.92 -11.02
C ARG A 198 8.97 -3.45 -10.94
N LEU A 199 10.08 -4.16 -10.74
CA LEU A 199 10.06 -5.62 -10.52
C LEU A 199 9.27 -5.97 -9.26
N ARG A 200 9.48 -5.20 -8.18
CA ARG A 200 8.74 -5.40 -6.93
C ARG A 200 7.24 -5.13 -7.09
N HIS A 201 6.87 -4.07 -7.82
CA HIS A 201 5.49 -3.76 -8.17
C HIS A 201 4.83 -4.93 -8.90
N ALA A 202 5.49 -5.48 -9.92
CA ALA A 202 5.00 -6.64 -10.66
C ALA A 202 4.84 -7.88 -9.77
N GLN A 203 5.81 -8.17 -8.90
CA GLN A 203 5.74 -9.30 -7.96
C GLN A 203 4.58 -9.16 -6.98
N MET A 204 4.39 -7.96 -6.41
CA MET A 204 3.27 -7.66 -5.52
C MET A 204 1.92 -7.88 -6.21
N LEU A 205 1.78 -7.40 -7.44
CA LEU A 205 0.55 -7.56 -8.22
C LEU A 205 0.30 -9.03 -8.60
N ALA A 206 1.33 -9.77 -8.99
CA ALA A 206 1.24 -11.20 -9.31
C ALA A 206 0.77 -12.02 -8.09
N LEU A 207 1.41 -11.81 -6.93
CA LEU A 207 1.06 -12.45 -5.66
C LEU A 207 -0.38 -12.14 -5.25
N TYR A 208 -0.80 -10.86 -5.34
CA TYR A 208 -2.17 -10.47 -5.02
C TYR A 208 -3.20 -11.16 -5.92
N ARG A 209 -2.94 -11.23 -7.24
CA ARG A 209 -3.83 -11.91 -8.19
C ARG A 209 -3.89 -13.41 -7.98
N CYS A 210 -2.83 -14.03 -7.46
CA CYS A 210 -2.82 -15.43 -7.00
C CYS A 210 -3.56 -15.64 -5.67
N GLY A 211 -4.19 -14.62 -5.08
CA GLY A 211 -4.83 -14.70 -3.75
C GLY A 211 -3.85 -14.64 -2.57
N ARG A 212 -2.55 -14.43 -2.82
CA ARG A 212 -1.48 -14.37 -1.79
C ARG A 212 -1.29 -12.94 -1.28
N GLN A 213 -2.38 -12.30 -0.84
CA GLN A 213 -2.41 -10.89 -0.44
C GLN A 213 -1.40 -10.56 0.67
N ALA A 214 -1.28 -11.43 1.68
CA ALA A 214 -0.37 -11.22 2.81
C ALA A 214 1.10 -11.17 2.36
N GLU A 215 1.48 -12.04 1.42
CA GLU A 215 2.83 -12.08 0.86
C GLU A 215 3.12 -10.86 -0.01
N ALA A 216 2.13 -10.41 -0.80
CA ALA A 216 2.24 -9.18 -1.57
C ALA A 216 2.51 -7.95 -0.68
N LEU A 217 1.78 -7.81 0.43
CA LEU A 217 2.01 -6.72 1.38
C LEU A 217 3.36 -6.82 2.09
N ALA A 218 3.81 -8.05 2.41
CA ALA A 218 5.13 -8.28 3.02
C ALA A 218 6.28 -7.83 2.10
N GLN A 219 6.14 -7.95 0.78
CA GLN A 219 7.16 -7.47 -0.17
C GLN A 219 7.35 -5.95 -0.13
N PHE A 220 6.29 -5.17 0.12
CA PHE A 220 6.39 -3.73 0.29
C PHE A 220 7.15 -3.36 1.57
N ASP A 221 6.81 -4.01 2.69
CA ASP A 221 7.45 -3.73 3.97
C ASP A 221 8.94 -4.11 3.96
N ALA A 222 9.30 -5.24 3.32
CA ALA A 222 10.69 -5.63 3.13
C ALA A 222 11.50 -4.57 2.35
N MET A 223 10.91 -4.01 1.29
CA MET A 223 11.52 -2.92 0.52
C MET A 223 11.67 -1.64 1.33
N ARG A 224 10.60 -1.24 2.02
CA ARG A 224 10.57 -0.02 2.82
C ARG A 224 11.66 -0.03 3.87
N LEU A 225 11.83 -1.15 4.58
CA LEU A 225 12.88 -1.32 5.58
C LEU A 225 14.27 -1.25 4.93
N ARG A 226 14.46 -1.89 3.77
CA ARG A 226 15.75 -1.90 3.07
C ARG A 226 16.13 -0.53 2.50
N LEU A 227 15.20 0.17 1.85
CA LEU A 227 15.41 1.54 1.34
C LEU A 227 15.73 2.52 2.48
N ALA A 228 15.02 2.43 3.60
CA ALA A 228 15.27 3.28 4.75
C ALA A 228 16.64 3.01 5.38
N ARG A 229 17.02 1.73 5.52
CA ARG A 229 18.30 1.33 6.12
C ARG A 229 19.50 1.62 5.23
N ASP A 230 19.42 1.25 3.94
CA ASP A 230 20.58 1.27 3.04
C ASP A 230 20.75 2.61 2.31
N LEU A 231 19.64 3.33 2.04
CA LEU A 231 19.65 4.57 1.24
C LEU A 231 19.02 5.78 1.95
N GLY A 232 18.38 5.61 3.12
CA GLY A 232 17.64 6.70 3.78
C GLY A 232 16.39 7.17 3.01
N LEU A 233 15.93 6.38 2.04
CA LEU A 233 14.82 6.73 1.14
C LEU A 233 13.52 6.01 1.53
N ARG A 234 12.41 6.49 0.97
CA ARG A 234 11.09 5.84 1.07
C ARG A 234 10.71 5.23 -0.29
N PRO A 235 9.85 4.20 -0.32
CA PRO A 235 9.30 3.67 -1.56
C PRO A 235 8.60 4.75 -2.40
N SER A 236 8.62 4.60 -3.72
CA SER A 236 7.98 5.53 -4.65
C SER A 236 6.45 5.62 -4.44
N PRO A 237 5.83 6.75 -4.85
CA PRO A 237 4.38 6.90 -4.80
C PRO A 237 3.61 5.85 -5.62
N VAL A 238 4.21 5.33 -6.69
CA VAL A 238 3.60 4.28 -7.52
C VAL A 238 3.48 2.98 -6.71
N LEU A 239 4.56 2.56 -6.05
CA LEU A 239 4.56 1.36 -5.23
C LEU A 239 3.67 1.53 -3.98
N ALA A 240 3.65 2.72 -3.38
CA ALA A 240 2.77 3.05 -2.26
C ALA A 240 1.27 2.97 -2.64
N ARG A 241 0.90 3.45 -3.83
CA ARG A 241 -0.49 3.33 -4.34
C ARG A 241 -0.89 1.88 -4.58
N LEU A 242 0.00 1.05 -5.14
CA LEU A 242 -0.28 -0.38 -5.30
C LEU A 242 -0.51 -1.04 -3.94
N TYR A 243 0.33 -0.73 -2.96
CA TYR A 243 0.17 -1.21 -1.60
C TYR A 243 -1.17 -0.82 -0.98
N GLU A 244 -1.56 0.45 -1.09
CA GLU A 244 -2.88 0.94 -0.61
C GLU A 244 -4.05 0.24 -1.32
N ALA A 245 -3.94 0.01 -2.63
CA ALA A 245 -4.96 -0.69 -3.40
C ALA A 245 -5.06 -2.19 -3.04
N ILE A 246 -3.93 -2.86 -2.83
CA ILE A 246 -3.89 -4.24 -2.33
C ILE A 246 -4.45 -4.31 -0.90
N LEU A 247 -4.15 -3.34 -0.06
CA LEU A 247 -4.69 -3.25 1.30
C LEU A 247 -6.21 -3.07 1.30
N ALA A 248 -6.74 -2.26 0.38
CA ALA A 248 -8.17 -2.06 0.18
C ALA A 248 -8.86 -3.27 -0.51
N ALA A 249 -8.08 -4.29 -0.91
CA ALA A 249 -8.55 -5.41 -1.73
C ALA A 249 -9.30 -4.93 -2.99
N ASP A 250 -8.71 -3.95 -3.68
CA ASP A 250 -9.30 -3.36 -4.87
C ASP A 250 -9.52 -4.43 -5.95
N ARG A 251 -10.75 -4.50 -6.47
CA ARG A 251 -11.14 -5.42 -7.55
C ARG A 251 -10.56 -4.98 -8.89
N ASN A 252 -10.25 -3.71 -9.07
CA ASN A 252 -9.63 -3.20 -10.30
C ASN A 252 -8.23 -3.77 -10.53
N LEU A 253 -7.59 -4.29 -9.47
CA LEU A 253 -6.31 -4.96 -9.57
C LEU A 253 -6.44 -6.40 -10.07
N LEU A 254 -7.61 -7.03 -10.00
CA LEU A 254 -7.81 -8.39 -10.49
C LEU A 254 -7.94 -8.38 -12.03
N PRO A 255 -7.44 -9.41 -12.73
CA PRO A 255 -7.60 -9.51 -14.17
C PRO A 255 -9.10 -9.53 -14.51
N GLU A 256 -9.52 -8.66 -15.42
CA GLU A 256 -10.86 -8.80 -15.99
C GLU A 256 -10.91 -10.12 -16.77
N PRO A 257 -11.89 -10.99 -16.53
CA PRO A 257 -12.03 -12.19 -17.34
C PRO A 257 -12.16 -11.78 -18.82
N ALA A 258 -11.23 -12.26 -19.64
CA ALA A 258 -11.21 -12.04 -21.08
C ALA A 258 -12.57 -12.48 -21.66
N GLY A 259 -13.41 -11.51 -22.00
CA GLY A 259 -14.79 -11.73 -22.44
C GLY A 259 -15.79 -10.65 -22.03
N ARG A 260 -15.50 -9.80 -21.04
CA ARG A 260 -16.47 -8.78 -20.58
C ARG A 260 -16.62 -7.54 -21.45
N GLN A 261 -15.70 -7.26 -22.38
CA GLN A 261 -15.81 -6.09 -23.28
C GLN A 261 -16.96 -6.18 -24.29
N LYS A 262 -17.60 -7.35 -24.48
CA LYS A 262 -18.83 -7.50 -25.29
C LYS A 262 -20.13 -7.58 -24.49
N LEU A 263 -20.09 -7.50 -23.15
CA LEU A 263 -21.27 -7.57 -22.27
C LEU A 263 -21.61 -6.25 -21.56
N GLN A 264 -20.93 -5.14 -21.88
CA GLN A 264 -21.30 -3.81 -21.37
C GLN A 264 -22.57 -3.21 -22.03
N ALA A 265 -23.32 -4.02 -22.78
CA ALA A 265 -24.71 -3.72 -23.07
C ALA A 265 -25.60 -4.33 -21.98
N ARG A 266 -25.98 -3.49 -21.01
CA ARG A 266 -27.09 -3.68 -20.05
C ARG A 266 -26.95 -4.84 -19.05
N SER A 267 -26.28 -4.59 -17.92
CA SER A 267 -26.75 -5.20 -16.66
C SER A 267 -27.88 -4.32 -16.12
N THR A 268 -29.13 -4.76 -16.31
CA THR A 268 -30.34 -4.14 -15.73
C THR A 268 -30.50 -4.45 -14.23
N GLY A 269 -29.42 -4.82 -13.53
CA GLY A 269 -29.41 -5.09 -12.10
C GLY A 269 -29.08 -3.84 -11.29
N ALA A 270 -29.70 -3.70 -10.13
CA ALA A 270 -29.45 -2.60 -9.22
C ALA A 270 -27.98 -2.55 -8.75
N PRO A 271 -27.37 -1.36 -8.64
CA PRO A 271 -25.95 -1.20 -8.33
C PRO A 271 -25.63 -1.75 -6.94
N THR A 272 -24.63 -2.63 -6.85
CA THR A 272 -24.06 -3.10 -5.57
C THR A 272 -22.58 -2.71 -5.51
N ARG A 273 -22.27 -1.63 -4.79
CA ARG A 273 -20.92 -1.09 -4.59
C ARG A 273 -20.67 -0.89 -3.10
N LEU A 274 -20.43 -1.98 -2.38
CA LEU A 274 -20.15 -1.94 -0.95
C LEU A 274 -18.66 -2.07 -0.65
N PHE A 275 -18.23 -1.58 0.51
CA PHE A 275 -16.92 -1.97 1.06
C PHE A 275 -16.86 -3.49 1.24
N ARG A 276 -15.65 -4.06 1.18
CA ARG A 276 -15.45 -5.51 1.36
C ARG A 276 -15.98 -5.96 2.73
N ASP A 277 -16.67 -7.09 2.76
CA ASP A 277 -17.02 -7.75 4.02
C ASP A 277 -15.79 -8.45 4.62
N LEU A 278 -15.80 -8.65 5.93
CA LEU A 278 -14.72 -9.34 6.64
C LEU A 278 -15.18 -10.74 7.02
N ASP A 279 -14.52 -11.76 6.46
CA ASP A 279 -14.79 -13.18 6.77
C ASP A 279 -14.49 -13.51 8.25
N ASP A 280 -13.64 -12.71 8.87
CA ASP A 280 -13.26 -12.76 10.28
C ASP A 280 -13.95 -11.69 11.14
N PHE A 281 -15.08 -11.15 10.69
CA PHE A 281 -15.91 -10.25 11.51
C PHE A 281 -16.26 -10.93 12.84
N THR A 282 -15.86 -10.30 13.95
CA THR A 282 -15.94 -10.88 15.29
C THR A 282 -16.46 -9.87 16.29
N GLY A 283 -17.26 -10.35 17.25
CA GLY A 283 -17.97 -9.51 18.22
C GLY A 283 -19.14 -8.74 17.61
N ARG A 284 -19.74 -7.83 18.39
CA ARG A 284 -20.80 -6.89 17.93
C ARG A 284 -22.13 -7.54 17.52
N GLY A 285 -22.42 -8.74 18.01
CA GLY A 285 -23.66 -9.46 17.64
C GLY A 285 -24.94 -8.71 18.03
N SER A 286 -24.96 -8.06 19.19
CA SER A 286 -26.08 -7.21 19.65
C SER A 286 -26.26 -5.98 18.76
N ASP A 287 -25.16 -5.26 18.49
CA ASP A 287 -25.14 -4.06 17.66
C ASP A 287 -25.63 -4.38 16.23
N LEU A 288 -25.12 -5.47 15.64
CA LEU A 288 -25.53 -5.93 14.32
C LEU A 288 -27.02 -6.29 14.28
N ARG A 289 -27.53 -7.02 15.28
CA ARG A 289 -28.97 -7.34 15.36
C ARG A 289 -29.82 -6.07 15.43
N ARG A 290 -29.41 -5.08 16.21
CA ARG A 290 -30.11 -3.79 16.33
C ARG A 290 -30.14 -3.05 14.99
N LEU A 291 -29.02 -3.00 14.27
CA LEU A 291 -28.94 -2.38 12.95
C LEU A 291 -29.81 -3.12 11.91
N LEU A 292 -29.75 -4.45 11.87
CA LEU A 292 -30.54 -5.27 10.95
C LEU A 292 -32.05 -5.14 11.23
N ALA A 293 -32.46 -5.06 12.49
CA ALA A 293 -33.86 -4.84 12.85
C ALA A 293 -34.34 -3.45 12.40
N ALA A 294 -33.56 -2.41 12.68
CA ALA A 294 -33.88 -1.03 12.33
C ALA A 294 -33.97 -0.80 10.82
N LEU A 295 -32.97 -1.29 10.07
CA LEU A 295 -32.88 -1.07 8.62
C LEU A 295 -33.70 -2.09 7.83
N GLY A 296 -33.99 -3.25 8.41
CA GLY A 296 -34.60 -4.38 7.71
C GLY A 296 -36.13 -4.49 7.76
N ALA A 297 -36.83 -3.76 8.64
CA ALA A 297 -38.31 -3.65 8.59
C ALA A 297 -38.83 -3.06 7.23
N ALA A 298 -40.14 -2.88 7.04
CA ALA A 298 -40.68 -2.20 5.83
C ALA A 298 -40.86 -0.68 6.04
N GLY A 299 -40.51 0.16 5.04
CA GLY A 299 -40.74 1.61 5.05
C GLY A 299 -39.53 2.44 4.58
N PRO A 300 -39.73 3.64 4.02
CA PRO A 300 -38.64 4.51 3.53
C PRO A 300 -37.86 5.21 4.65
N GLY A 301 -36.72 5.81 4.30
CA GLY A 301 -36.07 6.87 5.07
C GLY A 301 -35.39 6.44 6.37
N ARG A 302 -34.90 5.20 6.46
CA ARG A 302 -34.32 4.68 7.71
C ARG A 302 -32.88 5.06 7.86
N ILE A 303 -32.53 5.54 9.04
CA ILE A 303 -31.20 6.05 9.29
C ILE A 303 -30.62 5.30 10.48
N ALA A 304 -29.39 4.80 10.32
CA ALA A 304 -28.60 4.27 11.40
C ALA A 304 -27.29 5.04 11.51
N VAL A 305 -26.91 5.42 12.72
CA VAL A 305 -25.68 6.17 12.99
C VAL A 305 -24.78 5.32 13.89
N ILE A 306 -23.62 4.95 13.38
CA ILE A 306 -22.60 4.17 14.07
C ILE A 306 -21.47 5.10 14.49
N THR A 307 -21.33 5.32 15.79
CA THR A 307 -20.29 6.20 16.37
C THR A 307 -19.31 5.40 17.22
N GLY A 308 -18.14 5.98 17.48
CA GLY A 308 -17.13 5.39 18.34
C GLY A 308 -15.71 5.80 17.96
N PRO A 309 -14.71 5.41 18.76
CA PRO A 309 -13.32 5.82 18.58
C PRO A 309 -12.72 5.31 17.27
N VAL A 310 -11.57 5.86 16.90
CA VAL A 310 -10.84 5.43 15.71
C VAL A 310 -10.38 3.97 15.86
N GLY A 311 -10.44 3.19 14.79
CA GLY A 311 -10.04 1.77 14.83
C GLY A 311 -11.02 0.81 15.51
N ILE A 312 -12.16 1.29 16.03
CA ILE A 312 -13.15 0.48 16.75
C ILE A 312 -14.00 -0.47 15.86
N GLY A 313 -13.88 -0.34 14.53
CA GLY A 313 -14.60 -1.21 13.57
C GLY A 313 -15.93 -0.68 13.03
N LYS A 314 -16.20 0.64 13.09
CA LYS A 314 -17.45 1.24 12.56
C LYS A 314 -17.72 0.88 11.10
N THR A 315 -16.73 1.10 10.22
CA THR A 315 -16.81 0.81 8.79
C THR A 315 -17.04 -0.68 8.54
N ALA A 316 -16.38 -1.55 9.32
CA ALA A 316 -16.55 -2.99 9.23
C ALA A 316 -17.98 -3.42 9.61
N LEU A 317 -18.53 -2.90 10.71
CA LEU A 317 -19.91 -3.19 11.12
C LEU A 317 -20.92 -2.67 10.08
N ALA A 318 -20.70 -1.47 9.54
CA ALA A 318 -21.55 -0.89 8.50
C ALA A 318 -21.56 -1.74 7.23
N ALA A 319 -20.37 -2.15 6.76
CA ALA A 319 -20.23 -3.03 5.61
C ALA A 319 -20.90 -4.38 5.85
N HIS A 320 -20.61 -5.04 6.98
CA HIS A 320 -21.18 -6.34 7.34
C HIS A 320 -22.71 -6.29 7.42
N CYS A 321 -23.27 -5.22 8.00
CA CYS A 321 -24.71 -4.99 8.04
C CYS A 321 -25.29 -4.82 6.62
N ALA A 322 -24.68 -3.99 5.77
CA ALA A 322 -25.14 -3.75 4.40
C ALA A 322 -25.08 -5.01 3.51
N HIS A 323 -24.07 -5.86 3.70
CA HIS A 323 -24.00 -7.17 3.03
C HIS A 323 -25.16 -8.07 3.44
N ARG A 324 -25.45 -8.19 4.74
CA ARG A 324 -26.56 -9.00 5.28
C ARG A 324 -27.96 -8.48 4.97
N LEU A 325 -28.11 -7.18 4.72
CA LEU A 325 -29.40 -6.60 4.30
C LEU A 325 -29.80 -7.04 2.88
N GLY A 326 -28.86 -7.56 2.08
CA GLY A 326 -29.15 -8.36 0.88
C GLY A 326 -30.14 -7.70 -0.09
N ASP A 327 -31.15 -8.48 -0.47
CA ASP A 327 -32.18 -8.14 -1.46
C ASP A 327 -33.26 -7.19 -0.93
N ARG A 328 -33.20 -6.76 0.34
CA ARG A 328 -34.16 -5.81 0.91
C ARG A 328 -34.08 -4.42 0.28
N PHE A 329 -32.98 -4.13 -0.42
CA PHE A 329 -32.75 -2.88 -1.14
C PHE A 329 -32.64 -3.14 -2.64
N PRO A 330 -33.77 -3.36 -3.33
CA PRO A 330 -33.79 -3.67 -4.76
C PRO A 330 -33.39 -2.48 -5.65
N GLY A 331 -33.27 -1.27 -5.11
CA GLY A 331 -32.69 -0.10 -5.78
C GLY A 331 -31.17 -0.04 -5.71
N GLY A 332 -30.55 -0.92 -4.92
CA GLY A 332 -29.11 -1.07 -4.84
C GLY A 332 -28.54 -0.73 -3.47
N ARG A 333 -27.24 -0.99 -3.30
CA ARG A 333 -26.50 -0.76 -2.06
C ARG A 333 -25.16 -0.12 -2.40
N VAL A 334 -24.95 1.09 -1.90
CA VAL A 334 -23.83 1.95 -2.31
C VAL A 334 -23.09 2.43 -1.08
N ALA A 335 -21.77 2.22 -1.05
CA ALA A 335 -20.90 2.70 0.01
C ALA A 335 -19.98 3.80 -0.52
N VAL A 336 -19.88 4.90 0.23
CA VAL A 336 -19.06 6.08 -0.11
C VAL A 336 -18.29 6.52 1.12
N ARG A 337 -16.99 6.79 0.95
CA ARG A 337 -16.17 7.42 1.99
C ARG A 337 -16.24 8.93 1.85
N LEU A 338 -16.56 9.62 2.94
CA LEU A 338 -16.76 11.08 2.98
C LEU A 338 -15.52 11.88 3.39
N ARG A 339 -14.36 11.23 3.45
CA ARG A 339 -13.07 11.88 3.68
C ARG A 339 -12.06 11.54 2.61
N ALA A 340 -11.26 12.54 2.27
CA ALA A 340 -10.12 12.41 1.38
C ALA A 340 -8.98 11.63 2.06
N PRO A 341 -8.00 11.11 1.29
CA PRO A 341 -6.87 10.34 1.83
C PRO A 341 -6.03 11.09 2.87
N ASP A 342 -5.98 12.42 2.81
CA ASP A 342 -5.30 13.29 3.78
C ASP A 342 -6.04 13.42 5.12
N GLY A 343 -7.27 12.91 5.19
CA GLY A 343 -8.17 12.94 6.34
C GLY A 343 -9.18 14.10 6.31
N GLY A 344 -9.12 15.00 5.32
CA GLY A 344 -10.06 16.12 5.18
C GLY A 344 -11.47 15.68 4.78
N ALA A 345 -12.49 16.41 5.24
CA ALA A 345 -13.88 16.16 4.82
C ALA A 345 -14.07 16.48 3.33
N LEU A 346 -14.77 15.62 2.59
CA LEU A 346 -15.08 15.87 1.19
C LEU A 346 -16.07 17.03 1.04
N PRO A 347 -15.83 17.97 0.11
CA PRO A 347 -16.77 19.03 -0.18
C PRO A 347 -18.02 18.49 -0.89
N ALA A 348 -19.16 19.19 -0.75
CA ALA A 348 -20.46 18.73 -1.25
C ALA A 348 -20.48 18.32 -2.75
N PRO A 349 -19.82 19.04 -3.69
CA PRO A 349 -19.80 18.63 -5.10
C PRO A 349 -19.09 17.30 -5.35
N ALA A 350 -18.08 16.97 -4.54
CA ALA A 350 -17.34 15.71 -4.61
C ALA A 350 -18.18 14.56 -4.04
N VAL A 351 -18.83 14.78 -2.90
CA VAL A 351 -19.77 13.81 -2.29
C VAL A 351 -20.88 13.43 -3.26
N LEU A 352 -21.54 14.43 -3.89
CA LEU A 352 -22.56 14.18 -4.91
C LEU A 352 -22.03 13.39 -6.11
N GLY A 353 -20.79 13.68 -6.52
CA GLY A 353 -20.15 12.95 -7.62
C GLY A 353 -19.92 11.47 -7.29
N GLU A 354 -19.47 11.17 -6.07
CA GLU A 354 -19.31 9.79 -5.60
C GLU A 354 -20.66 9.07 -5.47
N LEU A 355 -21.69 9.73 -4.93
CA LEU A 355 -23.03 9.16 -4.81
C LEU A 355 -23.64 8.82 -6.19
N LEU A 356 -23.55 9.74 -7.15
CA LEU A 356 -24.04 9.54 -8.53
C LEU A 356 -23.31 8.38 -9.24
N ARG A 357 -21.98 8.35 -9.14
CA ARG A 357 -21.20 7.21 -9.65
C ARG A 357 -21.59 5.90 -8.95
N GLY A 358 -21.85 5.99 -7.65
CA GLY A 358 -22.29 4.89 -6.81
C GLY A 358 -23.58 4.24 -7.29
N VAL A 359 -24.59 5.04 -7.62
CA VAL A 359 -25.89 4.58 -8.16
C VAL A 359 -25.84 4.20 -9.65
N GLY A 360 -24.67 4.25 -10.28
CA GLY A 360 -24.47 3.75 -11.64
C GLY A 360 -24.58 4.82 -12.74
N THR A 361 -24.59 6.11 -12.42
CA THR A 361 -24.47 7.16 -13.44
C THR A 361 -23.12 7.03 -14.16
N VAL A 362 -23.19 6.87 -15.49
CA VAL A 362 -22.02 6.76 -16.38
C VAL A 362 -21.84 8.05 -17.20
N GLY A 363 -20.59 8.37 -17.54
CA GLY A 363 -20.27 9.54 -18.35
C GLY A 363 -20.09 10.83 -17.56
N ALA A 364 -20.17 11.97 -18.26
CA ALA A 364 -19.92 13.28 -17.68
C ALA A 364 -21.07 13.70 -16.75
N LEU A 365 -20.73 14.04 -15.50
CA LEU A 365 -21.72 14.56 -14.54
C LEU A 365 -22.11 16.00 -14.87
N PRO A 366 -23.37 16.41 -14.61
CA PRO A 366 -23.79 17.80 -14.77
C PRO A 366 -22.87 18.79 -14.04
N ARG A 367 -22.72 19.98 -14.61
CA ARG A 367 -22.02 21.10 -13.96
C ARG A 367 -22.95 21.73 -12.91
N GLY A 368 -22.40 22.04 -11.74
CA GLY A 368 -23.13 22.63 -10.63
C GLY A 368 -23.66 21.60 -9.61
N THR A 369 -23.65 22.00 -8.35
CA THR A 369 -24.08 21.17 -7.21
C THR A 369 -25.57 20.84 -7.28
N GLU A 370 -26.39 21.82 -7.63
CA GLU A 370 -27.85 21.67 -7.68
C GLU A 370 -28.31 20.71 -8.79
N ALA A 371 -27.71 20.79 -9.98
CA ALA A 371 -28.01 19.87 -11.07
C ALA A 371 -27.64 18.41 -10.71
N ARG A 372 -26.52 18.20 -10.01
CA ARG A 372 -26.13 16.88 -9.49
C ARG A 372 -27.08 16.39 -8.40
N ALA A 373 -27.53 17.29 -7.52
CA ALA A 373 -28.50 16.98 -6.47
C ALA A 373 -29.87 16.57 -7.05
N ALA A 374 -30.34 17.26 -8.09
CA ALA A 374 -31.57 16.91 -8.79
C ALA A 374 -31.48 15.51 -9.44
N LEU A 375 -30.38 15.23 -10.13
CA LEU A 375 -30.14 13.92 -10.75
C LEU A 375 -30.04 12.78 -9.73
N LEU A 376 -29.43 13.05 -8.57
CA LEU A 376 -29.34 12.06 -7.49
C LEU A 376 -30.72 11.74 -6.93
N ARG A 377 -31.56 12.77 -6.67
CA ARG A 377 -32.94 12.59 -6.21
C ARG A 377 -33.77 11.74 -7.16
N GLU A 378 -33.58 11.90 -8.47
CA GLU A 378 -34.24 11.06 -9.49
C GLU A 378 -33.84 9.59 -9.37
N HIS A 379 -32.54 9.30 -9.19
CA HIS A 379 -32.04 7.93 -9.02
C HIS A 379 -32.48 7.28 -7.69
N THR A 380 -32.66 8.09 -6.65
CA THR A 380 -33.02 7.62 -5.31
C THR A 380 -34.51 7.66 -5.03
N ALA A 381 -35.32 8.03 -6.02
CA ALA A 381 -36.77 8.08 -5.90
C ALA A 381 -37.35 6.72 -5.48
N GLY A 382 -38.29 6.74 -4.54
CA GLY A 382 -38.96 5.54 -4.02
C GLY A 382 -38.19 4.80 -2.91
N GLY A 383 -37.02 5.29 -2.47
CA GLY A 383 -36.38 4.84 -1.23
C GLY A 383 -35.85 3.40 -1.22
N ARG A 384 -35.62 2.83 -2.40
CA ARG A 384 -35.23 1.42 -2.57
C ARG A 384 -33.73 1.17 -2.45
N THR A 385 -32.94 2.21 -2.19
CA THR A 385 -31.48 2.19 -2.15
C THR A 385 -30.96 2.37 -0.73
N LEU A 386 -29.93 1.60 -0.37
CA LEU A 386 -29.19 1.76 0.88
C LEU A 386 -27.85 2.45 0.62
N PHE A 387 -27.60 3.55 1.31
CA PHE A 387 -26.31 4.24 1.30
C PHE A 387 -25.53 3.97 2.58
N VAL A 388 -24.26 3.58 2.46
CA VAL A 388 -23.30 3.49 3.56
C VAL A 388 -22.33 4.66 3.44
N LEU A 389 -22.47 5.66 4.31
CA LEU A 389 -21.63 6.85 4.31
C LEU A 389 -20.57 6.73 5.40
N ASP A 390 -19.34 6.45 4.98
CA ASP A 390 -18.20 6.20 5.85
C ASP A 390 -17.49 7.49 6.25
N ASP A 391 -17.28 7.66 7.55
CA ASP A 391 -16.53 8.75 8.17
C ASP A 391 -17.11 10.17 7.97
N VAL A 392 -18.42 10.31 8.22
CA VAL A 392 -19.14 11.59 8.25
C VAL A 392 -18.48 12.54 9.24
N ALA A 393 -18.21 13.77 8.78
CA ALA A 393 -17.44 14.75 9.54
C ALA A 393 -18.27 15.52 10.59
N SER A 394 -19.53 15.84 10.26
CA SER A 394 -20.40 16.68 11.11
C SER A 394 -21.88 16.35 10.94
N GLY A 395 -22.69 16.79 11.90
CA GLY A 395 -24.16 16.72 11.80
C GLY A 395 -24.69 17.50 10.59
N SER A 396 -24.13 18.69 10.31
CA SER A 396 -24.52 19.49 9.15
C SER A 396 -24.27 18.78 7.81
N GLN A 397 -23.17 18.02 7.69
CA GLN A 397 -22.90 17.20 6.51
C GLN A 397 -23.92 16.06 6.40
N ALA A 398 -24.26 15.41 7.51
CA ALA A 398 -25.29 14.37 7.55
C ALA A 398 -26.64 14.92 7.10
N SER A 399 -27.12 16.02 7.69
CA SER A 399 -28.41 16.65 7.37
C SER A 399 -28.47 17.10 5.91
N SER A 400 -27.36 17.62 5.37
CA SER A 400 -27.28 17.99 3.95
C SER A 400 -27.44 16.78 3.03
N ILE A 401 -26.84 15.63 3.36
CA ILE A 401 -26.95 14.42 2.54
C ILE A 401 -28.33 13.78 2.68
N LEU A 402 -28.91 13.81 3.89
CA LEU A 402 -30.28 13.34 4.15
C LEU A 402 -31.30 14.06 3.27
N ALA A 403 -31.19 15.39 3.16
CA ALA A 403 -32.03 16.19 2.27
C ALA A 403 -31.86 15.83 0.78
N LEU A 404 -30.72 15.23 0.40
CA LEU A 404 -30.40 14.87 -0.98
C LEU A 404 -30.88 13.48 -1.39
N VAL A 405 -30.84 12.50 -0.49
CA VAL A 405 -31.17 11.10 -0.82
C VAL A 405 -32.62 10.72 -0.46
N GLY A 406 -33.36 11.63 0.17
CA GLY A 406 -34.79 11.52 0.44
C GLY A 406 -35.15 10.24 1.20
N ASP A 407 -36.06 9.46 0.61
CA ASP A 407 -36.60 8.21 1.17
C ASP A 407 -35.60 7.04 1.23
N SER A 408 -34.35 7.23 0.80
CA SER A 408 -33.34 6.18 0.86
C SER A 408 -32.95 5.84 2.30
N SER A 409 -32.56 4.58 2.52
CA SER A 409 -32.02 4.19 3.82
C SER A 409 -30.52 4.48 3.89
N LEU A 410 -30.03 4.81 5.09
CA LEU A 410 -28.68 5.29 5.33
C LEU A 410 -28.04 4.58 6.53
N ILE A 411 -26.80 4.15 6.36
CA ILE A 411 -25.87 3.83 7.45
C ILE A 411 -24.79 4.90 7.44
N LEU A 412 -24.76 5.72 8.48
CA LEU A 412 -23.73 6.74 8.70
C LEU A 412 -22.70 6.19 9.69
N THR A 413 -21.42 6.33 9.39
CA THR A 413 -20.38 6.12 10.41
C THR A 413 -19.67 7.42 10.71
N ALA A 414 -19.37 7.67 11.98
CA ALA A 414 -18.69 8.89 12.41
C ALA A 414 -17.72 8.64 13.57
N ARG A 415 -16.64 9.42 13.64
CA ARG A 415 -15.69 9.36 14.77
C ARG A 415 -16.22 10.02 16.03
N ARG A 416 -17.17 10.95 15.87
CA ARG A 416 -17.78 11.74 16.95
C ARG A 416 -19.29 11.53 17.00
N LEU A 417 -19.91 11.94 18.10
CA LEU A 417 -21.36 11.97 18.21
C LEU A 417 -21.96 12.97 17.20
N LEU A 418 -23.02 12.56 16.51
CA LEU A 418 -23.77 13.40 15.56
C LEU A 418 -25.09 13.77 16.24
N GLY A 419 -25.16 14.96 16.83
CA GLY A 419 -26.29 15.38 17.67
C GLY A 419 -27.59 15.78 16.94
N ALA A 420 -27.64 15.71 15.60
CA ALA A 420 -28.71 16.34 14.79
C ALA A 420 -29.20 15.46 13.63
N VAL A 421 -29.33 14.15 13.86
CA VAL A 421 -29.91 13.23 12.87
C VAL A 421 -31.21 12.65 13.44
N ASP A 422 -32.32 13.33 13.17
CA ASP A 422 -33.64 12.94 13.66
C ASP A 422 -34.04 11.54 13.17
N SER A 423 -34.78 10.82 14.00
CA SER A 423 -35.31 9.47 13.70
C SER A 423 -34.26 8.39 13.40
N ALA A 424 -32.98 8.63 13.72
CA ALA A 424 -31.93 7.63 13.53
C ALA A 424 -31.77 6.67 14.70
N VAL A 425 -31.42 5.42 14.38
CA VAL A 425 -30.94 4.46 15.38
C VAL A 425 -29.46 4.67 15.64
N HIS A 426 -29.14 5.19 16.82
CA HIS A 426 -27.76 5.42 17.26
C HIS A 426 -27.15 4.19 17.93
N VAL A 427 -26.01 3.75 17.41
CA VAL A 427 -25.20 2.65 17.93
C VAL A 427 -23.81 3.19 18.25
N ARG A 428 -23.47 3.28 19.53
CA ARG A 428 -22.14 3.69 20.00
C ARG A 428 -21.29 2.45 20.28
N LEU A 429 -20.21 2.29 19.54
CA LEU A 429 -19.29 1.16 19.69
C LEU A 429 -18.26 1.46 20.78
N GLY A 430 -18.24 0.64 21.83
CA GLY A 430 -17.18 0.61 22.86
C GLY A 430 -16.05 -0.37 22.51
N ALA A 431 -15.02 -0.48 23.35
CA ALA A 431 -13.94 -1.48 23.20
C ALA A 431 -14.49 -2.91 23.13
N LEU A 432 -13.80 -3.80 22.38
CA LEU A 432 -14.10 -5.24 22.43
C LEU A 432 -13.72 -5.80 23.80
N ALA A 433 -14.51 -6.76 24.28
CA ALA A 433 -14.10 -7.54 25.44
C ALA A 433 -12.84 -8.36 25.11
N ILE A 434 -12.08 -8.72 26.15
CA ILE A 434 -10.85 -9.51 25.98
C ILE A 434 -11.11 -10.84 25.24
N GLN A 435 -12.26 -11.47 25.51
CA GLN A 435 -12.66 -12.72 24.87
C GLN A 435 -13.01 -12.54 23.39
N GLU A 436 -13.66 -11.43 23.02
CA GLU A 436 -13.93 -11.10 21.62
C GLU A 436 -12.64 -10.78 20.85
N SER A 437 -11.69 -10.12 21.52
CA SER A 437 -10.36 -9.82 20.96
C SER A 437 -9.56 -11.10 20.72
N LEU A 438 -9.56 -12.03 21.68
CA LEU A 438 -8.94 -13.35 21.53
C LEU A 438 -9.58 -14.15 20.40
N ALA A 439 -10.92 -14.17 20.31
CA ALA A 439 -11.63 -14.84 19.24
C ALA A 439 -11.28 -14.25 17.85
N LEU A 440 -11.13 -12.92 17.76
CA LEU A 440 -10.69 -12.28 16.52
C LEU A 440 -9.26 -12.69 16.16
N LEU A 441 -8.35 -12.68 17.13
CA LEU A 441 -6.97 -13.10 16.92
C LEU A 441 -6.89 -14.57 16.46
N GLU A 442 -7.67 -15.45 17.11
CA GLU A 442 -7.76 -16.87 16.78
C GLU A 442 -8.18 -17.09 15.33
N ARG A 443 -9.19 -16.36 14.83
CA ARG A 443 -9.62 -16.45 13.43
C ARG A 443 -8.52 -16.05 12.43
N ILE A 444 -7.60 -15.19 12.83
CA ILE A 444 -6.50 -14.70 11.98
C ILE A 444 -5.31 -15.66 11.99
N ILE A 445 -4.88 -16.15 13.17
CA ILE A 445 -3.63 -16.93 13.31
C ILE A 445 -3.84 -18.44 13.56
N GLY A 446 -5.09 -18.87 13.75
CA GLY A 446 -5.50 -20.24 14.02
C GLY A 446 -5.48 -20.62 15.52
N PRO A 447 -6.32 -21.57 15.96
CA PRO A 447 -6.46 -21.98 17.36
C PRO A 447 -5.20 -22.64 17.93
N GLN A 448 -4.41 -23.34 17.10
CA GLN A 448 -3.22 -24.05 17.55
C GLN A 448 -2.16 -23.09 18.12
N ARG A 449 -2.04 -21.89 17.54
CA ARG A 449 -1.07 -20.89 18.01
C ARG A 449 -1.49 -20.22 19.30
N ILE A 450 -2.79 -20.01 19.50
CA ILE A 450 -3.33 -19.48 20.76
C ILE A 450 -3.15 -20.52 21.88
N ALA A 451 -3.46 -21.78 21.60
CA ALA A 451 -3.32 -22.88 22.56
C ALA A 451 -1.86 -23.10 23.01
N ALA A 452 -0.88 -22.81 22.16
CA ALA A 452 0.54 -22.95 22.50
C ALA A 452 1.02 -21.98 23.58
N ASP A 453 0.42 -20.78 23.69
CA ASP A 453 0.74 -19.81 24.76
C ASP A 453 -0.47 -18.88 25.04
N PRO A 454 -1.48 -19.35 25.78
CA PRO A 454 -2.68 -18.58 26.09
C PRO A 454 -2.38 -17.32 26.92
N GLY A 455 -1.36 -17.40 27.78
CA GLY A 455 -0.94 -16.29 28.64
C GLY A 455 -0.39 -15.12 27.82
N ALA A 456 0.49 -15.39 26.85
CA ALA A 456 0.97 -14.34 25.95
C ALA A 456 -0.12 -13.81 25.02
N ALA A 457 -1.03 -14.67 24.54
CA ALA A 457 -2.18 -14.24 23.75
C ALA A 457 -3.03 -13.21 24.52
N ARG A 458 -3.32 -13.48 25.79
CA ARG A 458 -4.06 -12.55 26.65
C ARG A 458 -3.33 -11.21 26.83
N ARG A 459 -2.03 -11.24 27.16
CA ARG A 459 -1.22 -10.01 27.30
C ARG A 459 -1.20 -9.17 26.02
N LEU A 460 -1.09 -9.80 24.85
CA LEU A 460 -1.19 -9.09 23.55
C LEU A 460 -2.51 -8.34 23.41
N MET A 461 -3.62 -8.96 23.80
CA MET A 461 -4.95 -8.34 23.70
C MET A 461 -5.15 -7.23 24.73
N GLU A 462 -4.54 -7.33 25.91
CA GLU A 462 -4.50 -6.25 26.91
C GLU A 462 -3.79 -5.00 26.33
N PHE A 463 -2.67 -5.18 25.60
CA PHE A 463 -1.98 -4.06 24.93
C PHE A 463 -2.72 -3.47 23.71
N CYS A 464 -3.74 -4.16 23.20
CA CYS A 464 -4.56 -3.70 22.08
C CYS A 464 -5.71 -2.78 22.50
N ASP A 465 -5.92 -2.57 23.81
CA ASP A 465 -6.91 -1.62 24.36
C ASP A 465 -8.35 -1.91 23.85
N GLY A 466 -8.62 -3.19 23.53
CA GLY A 466 -9.87 -3.66 22.93
C GLY A 466 -10.19 -3.08 21.55
N LEU A 467 -9.21 -2.50 20.83
CA LEU A 467 -9.39 -2.00 19.48
C LEU A 467 -9.26 -3.14 18.44
N PRO A 468 -10.31 -3.45 17.65
CA PRO A 468 -10.23 -4.45 16.59
C PRO A 468 -9.12 -4.19 15.57
N LEU A 469 -8.82 -2.92 15.27
CA LEU A 469 -7.72 -2.56 14.39
C LEU A 469 -6.37 -3.00 14.96
N ALA A 470 -6.12 -2.80 16.26
CA ALA A 470 -4.88 -3.21 16.92
C ALA A 470 -4.74 -4.74 16.91
N VAL A 471 -5.82 -5.45 17.26
CA VAL A 471 -5.86 -6.93 17.23
C VAL A 471 -5.55 -7.45 15.83
N ARG A 472 -6.11 -6.82 14.80
CA ARG A 472 -5.86 -7.20 13.41
C ARG A 472 -4.42 -6.96 12.98
N ILE A 473 -3.82 -5.84 13.39
CA ILE A 473 -2.41 -5.55 13.13
C ILE A 473 -1.51 -6.63 13.77
N VAL A 474 -1.79 -6.96 15.03
CA VAL A 474 -1.08 -8.01 15.77
C VAL A 474 -1.24 -9.36 15.06
N GLY A 475 -2.47 -9.73 14.71
CA GLY A 475 -2.77 -10.98 14.03
C GLY A 475 -2.08 -11.11 12.68
N LEU A 476 -2.12 -10.06 11.84
CA LEU A 476 -1.48 -10.05 10.52
C LEU A 476 0.06 -10.15 10.62
N LYS A 477 0.69 -9.45 11.57
CA LYS A 477 2.13 -9.59 11.83
C LYS A 477 2.49 -11.02 12.21
N LEU A 478 1.75 -11.60 13.14
CA LEU A 478 1.98 -12.96 13.59
C LEU A 478 1.70 -13.98 12.46
N ALA A 479 0.69 -13.76 11.63
CA ALA A 479 0.38 -14.63 10.49
C ALA A 479 1.50 -14.62 9.44
N GLY A 480 2.05 -13.45 9.12
CA GLY A 480 3.16 -13.31 8.16
C GLY A 480 4.53 -13.72 8.71
N LEU A 481 4.80 -13.46 9.99
CA LEU A 481 6.08 -13.77 10.65
C LEU A 481 5.95 -15.01 11.54
N ARG A 482 5.86 -16.19 10.92
CA ARG A 482 5.63 -17.46 11.63
C ARG A 482 6.68 -17.81 12.69
N HIS A 483 7.92 -17.31 12.54
CA HIS A 483 9.00 -17.48 13.51
C HIS A 483 8.85 -16.59 14.76
N LEU A 484 7.99 -15.58 14.72
CA LEU A 484 7.74 -14.68 15.84
C LEU A 484 6.72 -15.32 16.80
N THR A 485 7.16 -15.61 18.02
CA THR A 485 6.32 -16.20 19.07
C THR A 485 5.41 -15.14 19.72
N LEU A 486 4.29 -15.58 20.31
CA LEU A 486 3.35 -14.69 21.01
C LEU A 486 4.06 -13.97 22.17
N ALA A 487 4.82 -14.70 22.99
CA ALA A 487 5.58 -14.14 24.12
C ALA A 487 6.58 -13.07 23.67
N ARG A 488 7.33 -13.33 22.59
CA ARG A 488 8.31 -12.37 22.07
C ARG A 488 7.64 -11.10 21.59
N TYR A 489 6.50 -11.21 20.92
CA TYR A 489 5.79 -10.04 20.45
C TYR A 489 5.07 -9.28 21.57
N ALA A 490 4.55 -9.98 22.58
CA ALA A 490 4.03 -9.37 23.80
C ALA A 490 5.10 -8.55 24.52
N GLY A 491 6.34 -9.06 24.59
CA GLY A 491 7.47 -8.32 25.15
C GLY A 491 7.79 -7.03 24.38
N ARG A 492 7.59 -7.01 23.06
CA ARG A 492 7.74 -5.78 22.25
C ARG A 492 6.63 -4.77 22.49
N LEU A 493 5.39 -5.24 22.64
CA LEU A 493 4.26 -4.36 22.95
C LEU A 493 4.29 -3.87 24.41
N ALA A 494 4.96 -4.57 25.33
CA ALA A 494 5.09 -4.11 26.71
C ALA A 494 5.82 -2.76 26.81
N ASP A 495 6.80 -2.51 25.94
CA ASP A 495 7.53 -1.24 25.82
C ASP A 495 6.61 -0.14 25.27
N GLU A 496 6.25 0.82 26.13
CA GLU A 496 5.33 1.92 25.81
C GLU A 496 5.86 2.86 24.72
N ASP A 497 7.18 3.08 24.67
CA ASP A 497 7.80 3.98 23.69
C ASP A 497 7.71 3.42 22.27
N ARG A 498 7.73 2.08 22.15
CA ARG A 498 7.69 1.37 20.86
C ARG A 498 6.34 0.78 20.53
N ARG A 499 5.38 0.76 21.47
CA ARG A 499 4.09 0.08 21.31
C ARG A 499 3.34 0.54 20.06
N LEU A 500 3.26 1.85 19.83
CA LEU A 500 2.57 2.39 18.65
C LEU A 500 3.29 2.07 17.34
N ASP A 501 4.63 2.01 17.33
CA ASP A 501 5.40 1.63 16.13
C ASP A 501 5.25 0.14 15.82
N GLU A 502 5.08 -0.68 16.85
CA GLU A 502 4.78 -2.09 16.69
C GLU A 502 3.34 -2.36 16.27
N LEU A 503 2.40 -1.44 16.51
CA LEU A 503 1.02 -1.49 16.03
C LEU A 503 0.87 -0.85 14.64
N ALA A 504 1.74 -1.26 13.71
CA ALA A 504 1.64 -0.96 12.28
C ALA A 504 2.01 -2.17 11.41
N VAL A 505 1.17 -2.54 10.42
CA VAL A 505 1.45 -3.59 9.43
C VAL A 505 0.66 -3.36 8.15
N GLY A 506 1.28 -3.54 6.97
CA GLY A 506 0.50 -3.57 5.73
C GLY A 506 -0.36 -2.33 5.47
N GLY A 507 -0.02 -1.16 6.03
CA GLY A 507 -0.74 0.12 5.88
C GLY A 507 -1.89 0.30 6.87
N LEU A 508 -2.14 -0.72 7.69
CA LEU A 508 -2.87 -0.58 8.94
C LEU A 508 -1.92 -0.02 9.99
N ASP A 509 -2.12 1.24 10.35
CA ASP A 509 -1.37 1.90 11.40
C ASP A 509 -2.34 2.74 12.23
N ILE A 510 -2.21 2.65 13.56
CA ILE A 510 -3.04 3.38 14.51
C ILE A 510 -2.62 4.85 14.60
N ARG A 511 -1.30 5.14 14.54
CA ARG A 511 -0.74 6.48 14.74
C ARG A 511 -1.27 7.52 13.75
N PRO A 512 -1.23 7.33 12.42
CA PRO A 512 -1.74 8.32 11.48
C PRO A 512 -3.26 8.49 11.58
N ARG A 513 -4.00 7.45 11.99
CA ARG A 513 -5.45 7.51 12.19
C ARG A 513 -5.82 8.32 13.43
N LEU A 514 -5.08 8.14 14.54
CA LEU A 514 -5.21 8.98 15.72
C LEU A 514 -4.82 10.43 15.41
N ALA A 515 -3.73 10.65 14.67
CA ALA A 515 -3.33 12.00 14.26
C ALA A 515 -4.40 12.71 13.40
N ALA A 516 -5.03 11.99 12.47
CA ALA A 516 -6.12 12.53 11.69
C ALA A 516 -7.35 12.88 12.55
N ALA A 517 -7.72 12.04 13.51
CA ALA A 517 -8.81 12.34 14.44
C ALA A 517 -8.47 13.50 15.39
N TYR A 518 -7.22 13.60 15.84
CA TYR A 518 -6.75 14.65 16.75
C TYR A 518 -6.76 16.01 16.07
N ARG A 519 -6.44 16.07 14.77
CA ARG A 519 -6.53 17.31 13.97
C ARG A 519 -7.96 17.84 13.82
N ASP A 520 -8.99 17.00 14.00
CA ASP A 520 -10.40 17.42 13.96
C ASP A 520 -10.85 18.11 15.27
N LEU A 521 -10.04 18.05 16.33
CA LEU A 521 -10.31 18.72 17.60
C LEU A 521 -9.95 20.21 17.53
N GLU A 522 -10.67 21.03 18.30
CA GLU A 522 -10.32 22.44 18.47
C GLU A 522 -8.95 22.58 19.18
N ARG A 523 -8.28 23.71 18.95
CA ARG A 523 -6.93 23.96 19.51
C ARG A 523 -6.91 23.93 21.04
N GLU A 524 -8.00 24.33 21.68
CA GLU A 524 -8.16 24.28 23.13
C GLU A 524 -8.25 22.84 23.63
N ASP A 525 -9.17 22.04 23.07
CA ASP A 525 -9.37 20.63 23.40
C ASP A 525 -8.08 19.82 23.18
N GLN A 526 -7.33 20.11 22.11
CA GLN A 526 -6.00 19.55 21.85
C GLN A 526 -5.00 19.81 22.99
N ARG A 527 -4.96 21.05 23.51
CA ARG A 527 -4.05 21.44 24.60
C ARG A 527 -4.44 20.75 25.91
N ILE A 528 -5.73 20.77 26.25
CA ILE A 528 -6.28 20.09 27.44
C ILE A 528 -5.90 18.61 27.40
N LEU A 529 -6.17 17.94 26.28
CA LEU A 529 -5.93 16.51 26.13
C LEU A 529 -4.44 16.15 26.24
N ARG A 530 -3.54 16.95 25.65
CA ARG A 530 -2.08 16.76 25.80
C ARG A 530 -1.61 16.94 27.23
N TYR A 531 -2.11 17.96 27.91
CA TYR A 531 -1.75 18.19 29.30
C TYR A 531 -2.20 17.01 30.17
N LEU A 532 -3.47 16.61 30.07
CA LEU A 532 -4.02 15.49 30.83
C LEU A 532 -3.23 14.20 30.59
N ALA A 533 -2.92 13.88 29.34
CA ALA A 533 -2.10 12.73 29.00
C ALA A 533 -0.67 12.82 29.60
N GLY A 534 -0.10 14.02 29.69
CA GLY A 534 1.22 14.28 30.25
C GLY A 534 1.29 14.13 31.78
N THR A 535 0.17 14.21 32.50
CA THR A 535 0.14 14.08 33.98
C THR A 535 0.51 12.68 34.50
N GLY A 536 0.56 11.68 33.62
CA GLY A 536 0.79 10.29 34.04
C GLY A 536 -0.44 9.61 34.64
N ARG A 537 -1.51 10.36 34.97
CA ARG A 537 -2.72 9.84 35.60
C ARG A 537 -3.65 9.25 34.54
N GLY A 538 -4.14 8.03 34.79
CA GLY A 538 -5.07 7.35 33.89
C GLY A 538 -6.50 7.89 33.96
N GLU A 539 -6.83 8.55 35.07
CA GLU A 539 -8.15 9.12 35.37
C GLU A 539 -8.02 10.59 35.78
N PHE A 540 -9.03 11.38 35.44
CA PHE A 540 -9.12 12.80 35.75
C PHE A 540 -10.59 13.23 35.96
N SER A 541 -10.78 14.35 36.63
CA SER A 541 -12.07 14.98 36.94
C SER A 541 -12.29 16.26 36.11
N ALA A 542 -13.50 16.81 36.13
CA ALA A 542 -13.75 18.13 35.53
C ALA A 542 -12.95 19.25 36.22
N ALA A 543 -12.64 19.11 37.52
CA ALA A 543 -11.79 20.05 38.25
C ALA A 543 -10.36 20.07 37.70
N ASP A 544 -9.79 18.91 37.34
CA ASP A 544 -8.48 18.85 36.70
C ASP A 544 -8.47 19.62 35.36
N VAL A 545 -9.57 19.59 34.62
CA VAL A 545 -9.72 20.36 33.36
C VAL A 545 -9.84 21.86 33.62
N SER A 546 -10.50 22.28 34.71
CA SER A 546 -10.62 23.69 35.08
C SER A 546 -9.24 24.31 35.37
N VAL A 547 -8.39 23.59 36.11
CA VAL A 547 -7.00 24.00 36.41
C VAL A 547 -6.19 24.22 35.12
N VAL A 548 -6.38 23.36 34.12
CA VAL A 548 -5.61 23.38 32.86
C VAL A 548 -6.09 24.44 31.89
N SER A 549 -7.41 24.60 31.79
CA SER A 549 -8.03 25.58 30.90
C SER A 549 -7.96 27.01 31.44
N GLY A 550 -7.73 27.18 32.76
CA GLY A 550 -7.81 28.48 33.42
C GLY A 550 -9.24 29.07 33.41
N ALA A 551 -10.24 28.24 33.09
CA ALA A 551 -11.64 28.62 32.97
C ALA A 551 -12.46 28.02 34.12
N GLY A 552 -13.56 28.68 34.49
CA GLY A 552 -14.44 28.22 35.57
C GLY A 552 -15.13 26.87 35.26
N GLY A 553 -15.71 26.24 36.29
CA GLY A 553 -16.23 24.85 36.23
C GLY A 553 -17.12 24.52 35.03
N VAL A 554 -18.06 25.40 34.66
CA VAL A 554 -18.96 25.19 33.50
C VAL A 554 -18.21 25.07 32.17
N HIS A 555 -17.10 25.79 31.99
CA HIS A 555 -16.29 25.68 30.78
C HIS A 555 -15.52 24.37 30.75
N ALA A 556 -15.03 23.91 31.91
CA ALA A 556 -14.33 22.66 32.05
C ALA A 556 -15.23 21.44 31.77
N GLU A 557 -16.46 21.45 32.30
CA GLU A 557 -17.47 20.43 32.02
C GLU A 557 -17.77 20.34 30.53
N ARG A 558 -18.02 21.47 29.87
CA ARG A 558 -18.24 21.52 28.41
C ARG A 558 -17.04 21.02 27.61
N ALA A 559 -15.81 21.28 28.06
CA ALA A 559 -14.62 20.75 27.41
C ALA A 559 -14.53 19.22 27.55
N VAL A 560 -14.86 18.68 28.72
CA VAL A 560 -14.93 17.23 28.92
C VAL A 560 -16.02 16.61 28.05
N GLU A 561 -17.21 17.22 27.97
CA GLU A 561 -18.29 16.78 27.08
C GLU A 561 -17.81 16.71 25.62
N ARG A 562 -17.17 17.77 25.11
CA ARG A 562 -16.62 17.78 23.74
C ARG A 562 -15.59 16.66 23.50
N LEU A 563 -14.72 16.37 24.48
CA LEU A 563 -13.73 15.29 24.39
C LEU A 563 -14.37 13.89 24.43
N VAL A 564 -15.43 13.71 25.22
CA VAL A 564 -16.24 12.49 25.26
C VAL A 564 -17.01 12.31 23.95
N GLU A 565 -17.60 13.38 23.42
CA GLU A 565 -18.30 13.39 22.12
C GLU A 565 -17.35 13.05 20.97
N ALA A 566 -16.10 13.51 21.04
CA ALA A 566 -15.05 13.18 20.09
C ALA A 566 -14.44 11.77 20.28
N ASN A 567 -14.87 11.02 21.31
CA ASN A 567 -14.37 9.69 21.68
C ASN A 567 -12.85 9.63 21.95
N PHE A 568 -12.26 10.72 22.45
CA PHE A 568 -10.90 10.73 23.00
C PHE A 568 -10.87 10.40 24.49
N VAL A 569 -12.01 10.57 25.16
CA VAL A 569 -12.21 10.37 26.59
C VAL A 569 -13.39 9.43 26.81
N VAL A 570 -13.28 8.56 27.81
CA VAL A 570 -14.32 7.64 28.25
C VAL A 570 -14.79 8.04 29.65
N VAL A 571 -16.10 8.00 29.88
CA VAL A 571 -16.68 8.22 31.20
C VAL A 571 -16.41 6.98 32.05
N GLY A 572 -15.68 7.16 33.15
CA GLY A 572 -15.47 6.12 34.15
C GLY A 572 -16.73 5.99 35.01
N GLY A 573 -17.20 4.75 35.20
CA GLY A 573 -18.10 4.47 36.32
C GLY A 573 -17.27 4.47 37.58
N GLY A 574 -17.50 5.41 38.50
CA GLY A 574 -16.73 5.53 39.73
C GLY A 574 -16.55 4.18 40.42
N ARG A 575 -15.29 3.78 40.63
CA ARG A 575 -14.95 2.81 41.67
C ARG A 575 -13.95 3.46 42.61
N PRO A 576 -14.15 3.31 43.94
CA PRO A 576 -13.27 3.89 44.93
C PRO A 576 -11.90 3.18 44.91
N ALA A 577 -10.88 3.94 45.31
CA ALA A 577 -9.47 3.57 45.34
C ALA A 577 -9.19 2.14 45.83
N GLY A 578 -8.16 1.51 45.22
CA GLY A 578 -7.63 0.24 45.70
C GLY A 578 -6.41 -0.28 44.94
N ILE A 579 -5.24 0.00 45.52
CA ILE A 579 -3.98 -0.79 45.49
C ILE A 579 -2.95 -0.43 44.40
N GLY A 580 -2.00 0.43 44.81
CA GLY A 580 -0.61 -0.02 44.96
C GLY A 580 0.44 0.54 43.99
N ALA A 581 1.08 1.65 44.41
CA ALA A 581 2.50 2.02 44.21
C ALA A 581 2.71 3.50 43.79
N LEU A 582 2.29 4.43 44.64
CA LEU A 582 2.96 5.74 44.73
C LEU A 582 4.04 5.61 45.80
N GLY A 583 5.28 5.41 45.36
CA GLY A 583 6.44 5.78 46.15
C GLY A 583 6.55 7.30 46.10
N PHE A 584 6.08 7.98 47.14
CA PHE A 584 6.48 9.34 47.44
C PHE A 584 7.34 9.29 48.70
N ASP A 585 8.62 9.56 48.48
CA ASP A 585 9.61 9.77 49.52
C ASP A 585 9.26 11.08 50.24
N ALA A 586 8.97 10.98 51.53
CA ALA A 586 8.64 12.10 52.38
C ALA A 586 9.91 12.61 53.06
N SER A 587 10.55 13.60 52.46
CA SER A 587 11.47 14.50 53.16
C SER A 587 11.39 15.90 52.54
N GLY A 588 10.68 16.80 53.23
CA GLY A 588 10.66 18.24 52.92
C GLY A 588 12.01 18.91 53.20
N PRO A 589 12.10 20.22 52.92
CA PRO A 589 11.86 21.12 54.04
C PRO A 589 10.89 22.29 53.74
N ALA A 590 10.38 22.77 54.86
CA ALA A 590 9.46 23.86 55.15
C ALA A 590 9.58 25.16 54.33
N GLY A 591 8.42 25.79 54.18
CA GLY A 591 8.27 27.25 54.23
C GLY A 591 7.47 27.84 53.07
N PHE A 592 6.15 27.99 53.24
CA PHE A 592 5.39 29.16 52.76
C PHE A 592 3.97 29.13 53.35
N GLU A 593 3.60 30.20 54.05
CA GLU A 593 2.28 30.45 54.66
C GLU A 593 1.21 30.86 53.63
N PRO A 594 -0.10 30.78 53.98
CA PRO A 594 -1.21 30.64 53.04
C PRO A 594 -1.87 31.98 52.66
N GLY A 595 -2.43 32.04 51.46
CA GLY A 595 -3.24 33.18 51.05
C GLY A 595 -3.95 32.96 49.72
N PHE A 596 -5.04 32.19 49.71
CA PHE A 596 -6.13 32.33 48.73
C PHE A 596 -7.47 32.03 49.41
N PRO A 597 -8.52 32.80 49.09
CA PRO A 597 -9.80 32.73 49.81
C PRO A 597 -10.57 31.46 49.44
N GLU A 598 -11.28 30.92 50.43
CA GLU A 598 -12.35 29.94 50.25
C GLU A 598 -13.34 30.43 49.21
N VAL A 599 -13.45 29.69 48.10
CA VAL A 599 -14.64 29.72 47.26
C VAL A 599 -15.40 28.44 47.63
N GLU A 600 -16.45 28.62 48.43
CA GLU A 600 -17.46 27.60 48.68
C GLU A 600 -18.04 27.12 47.34
N LEU A 601 -17.65 25.93 46.91
CA LEU A 601 -18.30 25.20 45.83
C LEU A 601 -19.39 24.29 46.42
N HIS A 602 -20.57 24.88 46.58
CA HIS A 602 -21.81 24.11 46.62
C HIS A 602 -22.28 23.82 45.19
N SER A 603 -21.93 22.65 44.67
CA SER A 603 -22.69 22.01 43.59
C SER A 603 -22.58 20.49 43.68
N GLN A 604 -23.66 19.88 44.19
CA GLN A 604 -23.85 18.45 44.36
C GLN A 604 -24.03 17.73 43.00
N ILE A 605 -22.93 17.37 42.34
CA ILE A 605 -22.90 16.28 41.37
C ILE A 605 -21.72 15.39 41.77
N PRO A 606 -21.87 14.07 41.99
CA PRO A 606 -20.75 13.23 42.39
C PRO A 606 -19.62 13.31 41.35
N ASP A 607 -18.38 13.41 41.82
CA ASP A 607 -17.17 13.50 40.99
C ASP A 607 -17.15 12.39 39.93
N GLN A 608 -17.61 12.72 38.72
CA GLN A 608 -17.50 11.83 37.58
C GLN A 608 -16.03 11.83 37.16
N TYR A 609 -15.42 10.64 37.19
CA TYR A 609 -14.08 10.45 36.68
C TYR A 609 -14.12 10.06 35.20
N PHE A 610 -13.13 10.52 34.48
CA PHE A 610 -12.94 10.32 33.06
C PHE A 610 -11.57 9.71 32.83
N SER A 611 -11.42 8.89 31.79
CA SER A 611 -10.14 8.27 31.44
C SER A 611 -9.81 8.49 29.97
N ILE A 612 -8.51 8.61 29.68
CA ILE A 612 -7.98 8.60 28.32
C ILE A 612 -7.51 7.17 28.03
N PRO A 613 -8.01 6.49 26.98
CA PRO A 613 -7.53 5.16 26.59
C PRO A 613 -6.00 5.12 26.41
N THR A 614 -5.36 4.03 26.82
CA THR A 614 -3.90 3.89 26.86
C THR A 614 -3.24 4.19 25.52
N LEU A 615 -3.77 3.67 24.41
CA LEU A 615 -3.18 3.94 23.08
C LEU A 615 -3.27 5.42 22.67
N ILE A 616 -4.30 6.13 23.15
CA ILE A 616 -4.44 7.58 22.95
C ILE A 616 -3.43 8.32 23.82
N GLN A 617 -3.25 7.93 25.08
CA GLN A 617 -2.23 8.53 25.97
C GLN A 617 -0.83 8.41 25.37
N LEU A 618 -0.45 7.22 24.89
CA LEU A 618 0.86 7.01 24.26
C LEU A 618 1.05 7.89 23.02
N PHE A 619 -0.01 8.06 22.23
CA PHE A 619 0.04 8.93 21.05
C PHE A 619 0.26 10.40 21.44
N LEU A 620 -0.33 10.86 22.54
CA LEU A 620 -0.24 12.25 22.99
C LEU A 620 1.06 12.57 23.72
N ARG A 621 1.67 11.59 24.41
CA ARG A 621 2.97 11.73 25.09
C ARG A 621 4.15 11.72 24.13
N ALA A 622 4.02 11.04 22.99
CA ALA A 622 5.08 11.02 21.99
C ALA A 622 5.41 12.47 21.54
N PRO A 623 6.69 12.86 21.47
CA PRO A 623 7.06 14.14 20.89
C PRO A 623 6.51 14.17 19.46
N GLY A 624 5.68 15.17 19.15
CA GLY A 624 5.09 15.31 17.83
C GLY A 624 6.18 15.33 16.74
N PRO A 625 5.84 15.04 15.48
CA PRO A 625 6.78 15.25 14.39
C PRO A 625 7.25 16.71 14.44
N ARG A 626 8.57 16.90 14.54
CA ARG A 626 9.22 18.20 14.36
C ARG A 626 8.97 18.74 12.96
#